data_AF-A0A2W4SM08-F1
#
_entry.id   AF-A0A2W4SM08-F1
#
_cell.length_a   1.000
_cell.length_b   1.000
_cell.length_c   1.000
_cell.angle_alpha   90.00
_cell.angle_beta   90.00
_cell.angle_gamma   90.00
#
_symmetry.space_group_name_H-M   'P 1'
#
loop_
_entity.id
_entity.type
_entity.pdbx_description
1 polymer ?
#
loop_
_entity_poly.entity_id
_entity_poly.type
_entity_poly.pdbx_seq_one_letter_code
_entity_poly.pdbx_strand_id
1 'polypeptide(L)' 'MDTIPPPETFVIDAARVACDGDESGGDGHPRVWLQIGADGFADCSYCDRRFVLAGGPADRR' A
#
# COMPACT_ATOMS: atom_id res chain seq x y z
N MET A 1 -21.81 -5.78 -4.46
CA MET A 1 -20.40 -5.69 -4.90
C MET A 1 -19.66 -5.08 -3.74
N ASP A 2 -19.27 -5.93 -2.79
CA ASP A 2 -18.71 -5.53 -1.51
C ASP A 2 -17.29 -5.01 -1.75
N THR A 3 -17.06 -3.71 -1.55
CA THR A 3 -15.71 -3.16 -1.54
C THR A 3 -15.02 -3.64 -0.27
N ILE A 4 -14.38 -4.81 -0.36
CA ILE A 4 -13.57 -5.36 0.72
C ILE A 4 -12.50 -4.30 1.02
N PRO A 5 -12.44 -3.74 2.23
CA PRO A 5 -11.41 -2.78 2.58
C PRO A 5 -10.04 -3.44 2.41
N PRO A 6 -9.02 -2.72 1.92
CA PRO A 6 -7.68 -3.28 1.81
C PRO A 6 -7.29 -3.88 3.16
N PRO A 7 -6.84 -5.15 3.19
CA PRO A 7 -6.67 -5.91 4.43
C PRO A 7 -5.71 -5.21 5.40
N GLU A 8 -4.74 -4.46 4.88
CA GLU A 8 -3.83 -3.63 5.66
C GLU A 8 -3.52 -2.30 4.97
N THR A 9 -3.51 -1.23 5.77
CA THR A 9 -3.10 0.12 5.35
C THR A 9 -1.87 0.55 6.14
N PHE A 10 -0.83 1.01 5.44
CA PHE A 10 0.43 1.48 5.99
C PHE A 10 0.59 2.98 5.70
N VAL A 11 0.87 3.78 6.72
CA VAL A 11 1.23 5.19 6.54
C VAL A 11 2.74 5.29 6.40
N ILE A 12 3.21 5.97 5.37
CA ILE A 12 4.62 6.12 5.03
C ILE A 12 4.98 7.58 4.75
N ASP A 13 6.22 7.97 5.02
CA ASP A 13 6.67 9.36 4.83
C ASP A 13 7.24 9.65 3.42
N ALA A 14 7.33 8.63 2.56
CA ALA A 14 7.90 8.76 1.23
C ALA A 14 6.88 8.43 0.13
N ALA A 15 6.87 9.21 -0.96
CA ALA A 15 6.02 8.93 -2.11
C ALA A 15 6.44 7.68 -2.91
N ARG A 16 7.57 7.05 -2.57
CA ARG A 16 8.06 5.83 -3.19
C ARG A 16 8.30 4.78 -2.13
N VAL A 17 7.67 3.62 -2.28
CA VAL A 17 7.72 2.54 -1.29
C VAL A 17 8.04 1.21 -1.94
N ALA A 18 8.84 0.40 -1.26
CA ALA A 18 9.04 -1.00 -1.61
C ALA A 18 8.01 -1.83 -0.85
N CYS A 19 7.26 -2.66 -1.57
CA CYS A 19 6.44 -3.69 -0.97
C CYS A 19 7.15 -5.03 -1.20
N ASP A 20 7.51 -5.71 -0.12
CA ASP A 20 8.26 -6.98 -0.14
C ASP A 20 7.33 -8.21 -0.07
N GLY A 21 6.01 -8.04 -0.03
CA GLY A 21 5.10 -9.15 0.16
C GLY A 21 5.16 -9.72 1.58
N ASP A 22 4.46 -10.82 1.85
CA ASP A 22 4.64 -11.60 3.07
C ASP A 22 5.38 -12.88 2.66
N GLU A 23 6.67 -12.93 2.96
CA GLU A 23 7.54 -14.06 2.62
C GLU A 23 7.29 -15.31 3.51
N SER A 24 6.41 -15.21 4.52
CA SER A 24 6.13 -16.29 5.46
C SER A 24 4.74 -16.93 5.30
N GLY A 25 3.83 -16.35 4.51
CA GLY A 25 2.42 -16.71 4.51
C GLY A 25 1.67 -16.38 3.21
N GLY A 26 1.81 -17.26 2.21
CA GLY A 26 0.80 -17.46 1.16
C GLY A 26 0.86 -16.54 -0.06
N ASP A 27 0.87 -15.22 0.13
CA ASP A 27 0.82 -14.20 -0.95
C ASP A 27 2.12 -13.36 -1.00
N GLY A 28 3.25 -14.06 -0.98
CA GLY A 28 4.58 -13.47 -1.14
C GLY A 28 4.87 -13.15 -2.60
N HIS A 29 4.99 -11.86 -2.93
CA HIS A 29 5.46 -11.41 -4.23
C HIS A 29 6.90 -10.87 -4.13
N PRO A 30 7.67 -10.87 -5.23
CA PRO A 30 8.97 -10.22 -5.26
C PRO A 30 8.88 -8.75 -4.87
N ARG A 31 9.96 -8.16 -4.36
CA ARG A 31 10.03 -6.71 -4.09
C ARG A 31 9.56 -5.91 -5.30
N VAL A 32 8.47 -5.16 -5.11
CA VAL A 32 7.98 -4.19 -6.09
C VAL A 32 8.09 -2.78 -5.54
N TRP A 33 8.27 -1.82 -6.43
CA TRP A 33 8.29 -0.40 -6.07
C TRP A 33 6.99 0.24 -6.51
N LEU A 34 6.28 0.80 -5.54
CA LEU A 34 5.04 1.54 -5.75
C LEU A 34 5.34 3.03 -5.64
N GLN A 35 4.69 3.82 -6.49
CA GLN A 35 4.75 5.27 -6.46
C GLN A 35 3.39 5.79 -6.03
N ILE A 36 3.35 6.54 -4.94
CA ILE A 36 2.15 7.25 -4.47
C ILE A 36 1.92 8.44 -5.40
N GLY A 37 0.72 8.45 -5.99
CA GLY A 37 0.25 9.52 -6.86
C GLY A 37 -0.39 10.69 -6.12
N ALA A 38 -1.04 11.56 -6.88
CA ALA A 38 -1.71 12.75 -6.34
C ALA A 38 -2.86 12.43 -5.36
N ASP A 39 -3.44 11.22 -5.46
CA ASP A 39 -4.48 10.74 -4.54
C ASP A 39 -3.95 10.47 -3.13
N GLY A 40 -2.63 10.49 -2.92
CA GLY A 40 -2.00 10.34 -1.61
C GLY A 40 -1.92 8.89 -1.11
N PHE A 41 -2.29 7.91 -1.94
CA PHE A 41 -2.06 6.50 -1.65
C PHE A 41 -1.64 5.70 -2.90
N ALA A 42 -1.15 4.48 -2.68
CA ALA A 42 -0.92 3.46 -3.70
C ALA A 42 -1.33 2.08 -3.16
N ASP A 43 -1.94 1.25 -3.99
CA ASP A 43 -2.26 -0.14 -3.66
C ASP A 43 -1.29 -1.11 -4.31
N CYS A 44 -0.89 -2.14 -3.56
CA CYS A 44 -0.15 -3.25 -4.11
C CYS A 44 -1.11 -4.24 -4.78
N SER A 45 -0.96 -4.48 -6.08
CA SER A 45 -1.81 -5.43 -6.82
C SER A 45 -1.61 -6.91 -6.46
N TYR A 46 -0.69 -7.22 -5.55
CA TYR A 46 -0.36 -8.61 -5.16
C TYR A 46 -0.89 -8.99 -3.79
N CYS A 47 -0.64 -8.13 -2.78
CA CYS A 47 -1.01 -8.40 -1.39
C CYS A 47 -2.12 -7.48 -0.88
N ASP A 48 -2.75 -6.69 -1.76
CA ASP A 48 -3.82 -5.72 -1.49
C ASP A 48 -3.51 -4.69 -0.40
N ARG A 49 -2.24 -4.55 0.00
CA ARG A 49 -1.79 -3.56 0.96
C ARG A 49 -1.89 -2.16 0.36
N ARG A 50 -2.45 -1.23 1.14
CA ARG A 50 -2.52 0.19 0.77
C ARG A 50 -1.45 0.97 1.51
N PHE A 51 -0.66 1.74 0.76
CA PHE A 51 0.33 2.66 1.31
C PHE A 51 -0.19 4.08 1.18
N VAL A 52 -0.29 4.81 2.29
CA VAL A 52 -0.79 6.18 2.37
C VAL A 52 0.38 7.09 2.72
N LEU A 53 0.50 8.22 2.02
CA LEU A 53 1.53 9.21 2.32
C LEU A 53 1.12 10.03 3.55
N ALA A 54 2.00 10.09 4.56
CA ALA A 54 1.82 10.88 5.76
C ALA A 54 1.62 12.36 5.42
N GLY A 55 0.55 12.98 5.94
CA GLY A 55 0.17 14.36 5.59
C GLY A 55 -0.35 14.54 4.16
N GLY A 56 -0.53 13.46 3.40
CA GLY A 56 -1.15 13.47 2.08
C GLY A 56 -2.69 13.53 2.14
N PRO A 57 -3.36 13.74 1.00
CA PRO A 57 -4.82 13.86 0.94
C PRO A 57 -5.59 12.61 1.38
N ALA A 58 -4.92 11.45 1.43
CA ALA A 58 -5.49 10.19 1.93
C ALA A 58 -5.17 9.89 3.40
N ASP A 59 -4.32 10.70 4.05
CA ASP A 59 -4.01 10.56 5.48
C ASP A 59 -5.17 11.13 6.32
N ARG A 60 -6.08 10.25 6.75
CA ARG A 60 -7.28 10.60 7.53
C ARG A 60 -7.15 10.34 9.03
N ARG A 61 -5.93 10.38 9.54
CA ARG A 61 -5.65 10.14 10.97
C ARG A 61 -6.19 11.24 11.89
#